data_AF-A0AAY5EVQ4-F1
#
_entry.id   AF-A0AAY5EVQ4-F1
#
_cell.length_a   1.000
_cell.length_b   1.000
_cell.length_c   1.000
_cell.angle_alpha   90.00
_cell.angle_beta   90.00
_cell.angle_gamma   90.00
#
_symmetry.space_group_name_H-M   'P 1'
#
loop_
_entity.id
_entity.type
_entity.pdbx_description
1 polymer ?
#
loop_
_entity_poly.entity_id
_entity_poly.type
_entity_poly.pdbx_seq_one_letter_code
_entity_poly.pdbx_strand_id
1 'polypeptide(L)'
;MHNIVHPIRTELIEILCSLFIPNVEGHKAGKGYKTLSKEFGLPAYGTTVNLPWPGQPFKVSSRAEARLVQTDKADPRATRRELREDLMAVGTLFSINTISNVLYRNGLRSRRARKVPLLSKHHVKEHLKFAHDRLEHSETKIKVFGADHTRGVWQEDGTAYDPKNTIPTVKHGGGNIMLWGYFSAKGPGHLVCIHGKMDSTAYVEILAKNLRSVIMDLKMGRHFIL
;
A
#
# COMPACT_ATOMS: atom_id res chain seq x y z
N MET A 1 24.36 -15.90 42.04
CA MET A 1 24.46 -15.81 40.57
C MET A 1 25.86 -16.28 40.18
N HIS A 2 26.06 -17.57 39.90
CA HIS A 2 27.34 -18.09 39.41
C HIS A 2 27.17 -18.54 37.96
N ASN A 3 28.02 -17.96 37.11
CA ASN A 3 28.06 -18.08 35.66
C ASN A 3 28.35 -19.51 35.20
N ILE A 4 27.34 -20.20 34.65
CA ILE A 4 27.48 -21.50 33.98
C ILE A 4 27.90 -21.33 32.49
N VAL A 5 28.06 -20.09 32.00
CA VAL A 5 28.31 -19.80 30.57
C VAL A 5 29.81 -19.82 30.20
N HIS A 6 30.72 -19.81 31.17
CA HIS A 6 32.17 -19.75 30.91
C HIS A 6 32.88 -21.04 30.44
N PRO A 7 32.57 -22.26 30.94
CA PRO A 7 33.38 -23.45 30.62
C PRO A 7 33.19 -23.96 29.17
N ILE A 8 31.99 -23.83 28.61
CA ILE A 8 31.67 -24.29 27.24
C ILE A 8 32.44 -23.47 26.19
N ARG A 9 32.69 -22.18 26.47
CA ARG A 9 33.36 -21.27 25.52
C ARG A 9 34.85 -21.55 25.41
N THR A 10 35.50 -21.91 26.52
CA THR A 10 36.93 -22.27 26.55
C THR A 10 37.19 -23.62 25.88
N GLU A 11 36.36 -24.63 26.13
CA GLU A 11 36.49 -25.94 25.48
C GLU A 11 36.34 -25.85 23.96
N LEU A 12 35.37 -25.07 23.47
CA LEU A 12 35.18 -24.87 22.02
C LEU A 12 36.35 -24.13 21.37
N ILE A 13 36.99 -23.19 22.07
CA ILE A 13 38.17 -22.48 21.57
C ILE A 13 39.38 -23.42 21.51
N GLU A 14 39.57 -24.27 22.51
CA GLU A 14 40.65 -25.26 22.52
C GLU A 14 40.48 -26.32 21.42
N ILE A 15 39.25 -26.79 21.21
CA ILE A 15 38.91 -27.72 20.11
C ILE A 15 39.10 -27.05 18.74
N LEU A 16 38.69 -25.78 18.59
CA LEU A 16 38.93 -25.02 17.37
C LEU A 16 40.42 -24.81 17.11
N CYS A 17 41.21 -24.40 18.11
CA CYS A 17 42.64 -24.18 17.94
C CYS A 17 43.40 -25.48 17.62
N SER A 18 43.05 -26.60 18.25
CA SER A 18 43.69 -27.90 18.03
C SER A 18 43.39 -28.54 16.68
N LEU A 19 42.25 -28.20 16.04
CA LEU A 19 41.89 -28.74 14.72
C LEU A 19 42.10 -27.73 13.58
N PHE A 20 41.95 -26.43 13.82
CA PHE A 20 42.00 -25.42 12.77
C PHE A 20 43.43 -25.10 12.34
N ILE A 21 44.33 -24.88 13.30
CA ILE A 21 45.72 -24.50 13.00
C ILE A 21 46.45 -25.61 12.21
N PRO A 22 46.40 -26.89 12.62
CA PRO A 22 47.07 -27.98 11.90
C PRO A 22 46.45 -28.26 10.52
N ASN A 23 45.14 -28.02 10.34
CA ASN A 23 44.47 -28.19 9.06
C ASN A 23 44.91 -27.13 8.05
N VAL A 24 45.03 -25.87 8.49
CA VAL A 24 45.57 -24.77 7.65
C VAL A 24 47.03 -25.04 7.26
N GLU A 25 47.86 -25.50 8.20
CA GLU A 25 49.26 -25.85 7.93
C GLU A 25 49.40 -27.04 6.98
N GLY A 26 48.62 -28.10 7.19
CA GLY A 26 48.58 -29.26 6.31
C GLY A 26 48.18 -28.91 4.89
N HIS A 27 47.21 -28.01 4.73
CA HIS A 27 46.82 -27.49 3.42
C HIS A 27 47.95 -26.67 2.75
N LYS A 28 48.66 -25.81 3.52
CA LYS A 28 49.84 -25.07 3.01
C LYS A 28 50.99 -25.99 2.60
N ALA A 29 51.12 -27.14 3.26
CA ALA A 29 52.09 -28.18 2.92
C ALA A 29 51.65 -29.07 1.73
N GLY A 30 50.56 -28.74 1.04
CA GLY A 30 50.07 -29.47 -0.13
C GLY A 30 49.32 -30.76 0.18
N LYS A 31 48.99 -31.04 1.45
CA LYS A 31 48.15 -32.19 1.80
C LYS A 31 46.73 -31.96 1.29
N GLY A 32 46.21 -32.92 0.51
CA GLY A 32 44.83 -32.89 0.03
C GLY A 32 43.81 -33.07 1.15
N TYR A 33 42.60 -32.54 0.96
CA TYR A 33 41.51 -32.58 1.94
C TYR A 33 41.16 -34.00 2.44
N LYS A 34 41.23 -35.02 1.57
CA LYS A 34 41.00 -36.42 1.96
C LYS A 34 42.06 -36.94 2.94
N THR A 35 43.31 -36.51 2.79
CA THR A 35 44.42 -36.87 3.66
C THR A 35 44.25 -36.22 5.03
N LEU A 36 43.90 -34.93 5.06
CA LEU A 36 43.64 -34.19 6.30
C LEU A 36 42.41 -34.73 7.03
N SER A 37 41.32 -35.01 6.31
CA SER A 37 40.11 -35.63 6.88
C SER A 37 40.41 -36.98 7.56
N LYS A 38 41.27 -37.81 6.97
CA LYS A 38 41.71 -39.08 7.57
C LYS A 38 42.63 -38.88 8.78
N GLU A 39 43.53 -37.90 8.73
CA GLU A 39 44.47 -37.56 9.81
C GLU A 39 43.75 -37.01 11.06
N PHE A 40 42.73 -36.18 10.88
CA PHE A 40 41.97 -35.56 11.97
C PHE A 40 40.65 -36.28 12.32
N GLY A 41 40.34 -37.41 11.66
CA GLY A 41 39.09 -38.15 11.89
C GLY A 41 37.82 -37.35 11.56
N LEU A 42 37.94 -36.31 10.71
CA LEU A 42 36.83 -35.44 10.36
C LEU A 42 36.07 -35.99 9.14
N PRO A 43 34.73 -35.90 9.09
CA PRO A 43 33.98 -36.30 7.92
C PRO A 43 34.38 -35.43 6.71
N ALA A 44 34.68 -36.07 5.59
CA ALA A 44 34.97 -35.38 4.34
C ALA A 44 33.66 -34.88 3.72
N TYR A 45 33.32 -33.61 3.91
CA TYR A 45 32.19 -32.96 3.24
C TYR A 45 32.60 -32.48 1.84
N GLY A 46 31.76 -32.72 0.84
CA GLY A 46 32.04 -32.41 -0.56
C GLY A 46 32.02 -30.92 -0.93
N THR A 47 31.69 -30.04 0.01
CA THR A 47 31.48 -28.61 -0.21
C THR A 47 32.04 -27.80 0.96
N THR A 48 32.83 -26.77 0.67
CA THR A 48 33.37 -25.81 1.66
C THR A 48 32.48 -24.57 1.85
N VAL A 49 31.37 -24.48 1.11
CA VAL A 49 30.41 -23.38 1.18
C VAL A 49 29.48 -23.57 2.39
N ASN A 50 29.36 -22.54 3.23
CA ASN A 50 28.37 -22.51 4.30
C ASN A 50 26.96 -22.50 3.72
N LEU A 51 26.23 -23.60 3.90
CA LEU A 51 24.82 -23.68 3.49
C LEU A 51 23.94 -22.92 4.50
N PRO A 52 22.83 -22.30 4.03
CA PRO A 52 21.85 -21.72 4.94
C PRO A 52 21.31 -22.78 5.88
N TRP A 53 21.31 -22.49 7.18
CA TRP A 53 20.68 -23.37 8.16
C TRP A 53 19.16 -23.40 7.93
N PRO A 54 18.50 -24.57 8.01
CA PRO A 54 17.06 -24.62 7.97
C PRO A 54 16.50 -23.78 9.12
N GLY A 55 15.71 -22.76 8.79
CA GLY A 55 15.06 -21.92 9.78
C GLY A 55 14.02 -22.69 10.59
N GLN A 56 13.55 -22.10 11.68
CA GLN A 56 12.41 -22.64 12.42
C GLN A 56 11.19 -22.77 11.50
N PRO A 57 10.46 -23.90 11.54
CA PRO A 57 9.23 -24.07 10.79
C PRO A 57 8.23 -22.94 11.08
N PHE A 58 7.55 -22.45 10.05
CA PHE A 58 6.54 -21.42 10.24
C PHE A 58 5.38 -21.95 11.09
N LYS A 59 4.91 -21.12 12.04
CA LYS A 59 3.73 -21.43 12.85
C LYS A 59 2.44 -21.48 12.01
N VAL A 60 2.45 -20.84 10.85
CA VAL A 60 1.31 -20.74 9.94
C VAL A 60 1.45 -21.82 8.88
N SER A 61 0.41 -22.64 8.71
CA SER A 61 0.38 -23.62 7.63
C SER A 61 0.15 -22.93 6.28
N SER A 62 0.65 -23.53 5.20
CA SER A 62 0.44 -23.03 3.83
C SER A 62 -1.03 -22.82 3.50
N ARG A 63 -1.91 -23.70 3.99
CA ARG A 63 -3.37 -23.58 3.85
C ARG A 63 -3.95 -22.36 4.58
N ALA A 64 -3.48 -22.08 5.79
CA ALA A 64 -3.94 -20.93 6.57
C ALA A 64 -3.45 -19.61 5.95
N GLU A 65 -2.22 -19.60 5.42
CA GLU A 65 -1.67 -18.46 4.67
C GLU A 65 -2.45 -18.18 3.38
N ALA A 66 -2.69 -19.21 2.56
CA ALA A 66 -3.50 -19.06 1.35
C ALA A 66 -4.91 -18.55 1.65
N ARG A 67 -5.52 -19.02 2.75
CA ARG A 67 -6.83 -18.55 3.20
C ARG A 67 -6.79 -17.08 3.62
N LEU A 68 -5.77 -16.64 4.36
CA LEU A 68 -5.61 -15.23 4.73
C LEU A 68 -5.55 -14.32 3.49
N VAL A 69 -4.71 -14.68 2.53
CA VAL A 69 -4.56 -13.91 1.28
C VAL A 69 -5.87 -13.92 0.48
N GLN A 70 -6.60 -15.03 0.45
CA GLN A 70 -7.87 -15.12 -0.26
C GLN A 70 -8.97 -14.27 0.39
N THR A 71 -9.07 -14.29 1.73
CA THR A 71 -10.02 -13.46 2.47
C THR A 71 -9.72 -11.97 2.22
N ASP A 72 -8.45 -11.59 2.26
CA ASP A 72 -8.02 -10.21 1.98
C ASP A 72 -8.35 -9.76 0.55
N LYS A 73 -8.10 -10.62 -0.45
CA LYS A 73 -8.46 -10.32 -1.86
C LYS A 73 -9.97 -10.25 -2.10
N ALA A 74 -10.76 -10.92 -1.27
CA ALA A 74 -12.21 -10.84 -1.30
C ALA A 74 -12.70 -9.52 -0.68
N ASP A 75 -12.22 -9.20 0.53
CA ASP A 75 -12.49 -7.94 1.21
C ASP A 75 -11.20 -7.30 1.77
N PRO A 76 -10.56 -6.38 1.03
CA PRO A 76 -9.31 -5.75 1.46
C PRO A 76 -9.51 -4.78 2.63
N ARG A 77 -10.76 -4.50 3.01
CA ARG A 77 -11.10 -3.62 4.15
C ARG A 77 -11.20 -4.38 5.46
N ALA A 78 -11.05 -5.70 5.43
CA ALA A 78 -11.09 -6.55 6.59
C ALA A 78 -10.03 -6.11 7.61
N THR A 79 -10.44 -5.96 8.87
CA THR A 79 -9.51 -5.64 9.94
C THR A 79 -8.71 -6.87 10.35
N ARG A 80 -7.53 -6.67 10.93
CA ARG A 80 -6.74 -7.79 11.47
C ARG A 80 -7.48 -8.58 12.57
N ARG A 81 -8.46 -7.97 13.22
CA ARG A 81 -9.30 -8.63 14.24
C ARG A 81 -10.32 -9.54 13.57
N GLU A 82 -11.02 -9.04 12.55
CA GLU A 82 -11.94 -9.84 11.72
C GLU A 82 -11.20 -11.03 11.08
N LEU A 83 -10.02 -10.81 10.47
CA LEU A 83 -9.20 -11.90 9.92
C LEU A 83 -8.77 -12.92 10.98
N ARG A 84 -8.59 -12.50 12.24
CA ARG A 84 -8.25 -13.41 13.34
C ARG A 84 -9.46 -14.23 13.78
N GLU A 85 -10.63 -13.61 13.87
CA GLU A 85 -11.90 -14.26 14.22
C GLU A 85 -12.27 -15.33 13.17
N ASP A 86 -12.12 -15.00 11.89
CA ASP A 86 -12.32 -15.94 10.77
C ASP A 86 -11.43 -17.18 10.86
N LEU A 87 -10.19 -17.02 11.35
CA LEU A 87 -9.26 -18.13 11.52
C LEU A 87 -9.51 -18.93 12.81
N MET A 88 -9.96 -18.27 13.88
CA MET A 88 -10.38 -18.92 15.11
C MET A 88 -11.55 -19.88 14.85
N ALA A 89 -12.50 -19.51 13.99
CA ALA A 89 -13.62 -20.37 13.58
C ALA A 89 -13.15 -21.69 12.91
N VAL A 90 -11.94 -21.71 12.35
CA VAL A 90 -11.33 -22.88 11.69
C VAL A 90 -10.35 -23.60 12.62
N GLY A 91 -10.34 -23.26 13.91
CA GLY A 91 -9.48 -23.88 14.92
C GLY A 91 -8.01 -23.42 14.85
N THR A 92 -7.72 -22.31 14.17
CA THR A 92 -6.35 -21.81 14.04
C THR A 92 -6.17 -20.49 14.81
N LEU A 93 -5.37 -20.52 15.88
CA LEU A 93 -5.12 -19.35 16.71
C LEU A 93 -3.76 -18.71 16.38
N PHE A 94 -3.78 -17.50 15.83
CA PHE A 94 -2.58 -16.69 15.62
C PHE A 94 -2.63 -15.36 16.37
N SER A 95 -1.44 -14.80 16.59
CA SER A 95 -1.31 -13.41 17.02
C SER A 95 -1.64 -12.46 15.86
N ILE A 96 -2.12 -11.26 16.18
CA ILE A 96 -2.37 -10.18 15.20
C ILE A 96 -1.09 -9.82 14.41
N ASN A 97 0.07 -9.92 15.05
CA ASN A 97 1.36 -9.66 14.41
C ASN A 97 1.72 -10.75 13.41
N THR A 98 1.39 -12.01 13.71
CA THR A 98 1.55 -13.13 12.76
C THR A 98 0.75 -12.89 11.49
N ILE A 99 -0.51 -12.47 11.61
CA ILE A 99 -1.36 -12.13 10.46
C ILE A 99 -0.72 -11.00 9.64
N SER A 100 -0.26 -9.94 10.31
CA SER A 100 0.39 -8.81 9.65
C SER A 100 1.65 -9.25 8.88
N ASN A 101 2.48 -10.10 9.49
CA ASN A 101 3.70 -10.62 8.85
C ASN A 101 3.40 -11.48 7.63
N VAL A 102 2.35 -12.31 7.70
CA VAL A 102 1.90 -13.12 6.56
C VAL A 102 1.46 -12.21 5.41
N LEU A 103 0.62 -11.20 5.69
CA LEU A 103 0.16 -10.25 4.67
C LEU A 103 1.34 -9.51 4.03
N TYR A 104 2.29 -9.02 4.82
CA TYR A 104 3.48 -8.32 4.30
C TYR A 104 4.36 -9.19 3.41
N ARG A 105 4.56 -10.46 3.77
CA ARG A 105 5.35 -11.41 2.95
C ARG A 105 4.66 -11.72 1.62
N ASN A 106 3.34 -11.61 1.58
CA ASN A 106 2.53 -11.77 0.37
C ASN A 106 2.35 -10.45 -0.40
N GLY A 107 3.12 -9.40 -0.09
CA GLY A 107 3.09 -8.12 -0.82
C GLY A 107 1.93 -7.20 -0.45
N LEU A 108 1.11 -7.57 0.54
CA LEU A 108 -0.02 -6.77 0.98
C LEU A 108 0.42 -5.79 2.06
N ARG A 109 0.08 -4.51 1.88
CA ARG A 109 0.41 -3.45 2.83
C ARG A 109 -0.83 -2.75 3.33
N SER A 110 -0.83 -2.42 4.61
CA SER A 110 -1.86 -1.56 5.18
C SER A 110 -1.68 -0.12 4.68
N ARG A 111 -2.75 0.43 4.10
CA ARG A 111 -2.85 1.77 3.53
C ARG A 111 -4.21 2.38 3.86
N ARG A 112 -4.36 3.69 3.69
CA ARG A 112 -5.68 4.34 3.77
C ARG A 112 -6.37 4.21 2.41
N ALA A 113 -7.64 3.79 2.43
CA ALA A 113 -8.44 3.70 1.22
C ALA A 113 -8.66 5.09 0.61
N ARG A 114 -8.49 5.21 -0.70
CA ARG A 114 -8.73 6.48 -1.41
C ARG A 114 -10.23 6.71 -1.57
N LYS A 115 -10.67 7.94 -1.37
CA LYS A 115 -12.05 8.36 -1.61
C LYS A 115 -12.20 8.72 -3.08
N VAL A 116 -13.09 8.01 -3.78
CA VAL A 116 -13.32 8.23 -5.22
C VAL A 116 -14.79 8.50 -5.49
N PRO A 117 -15.16 9.33 -6.49
CA PRO A 117 -16.56 9.47 -6.86
C PRO A 117 -17.11 8.13 -7.35
N LEU A 118 -18.32 7.79 -6.93
CA LEU A 118 -19.00 6.61 -7.47
C LEU A 118 -19.45 6.90 -8.91
N LEU A 119 -18.80 6.26 -9.88
CA LEU A 119 -19.08 6.42 -11.31
C LEU A 119 -19.62 5.12 -11.91
N SER A 120 -20.57 5.24 -12.83
CA SER A 120 -21.03 4.11 -13.65
C SER A 120 -19.99 3.80 -14.73
N LYS A 121 -20.01 2.58 -15.27
CA LYS A 121 -19.12 2.19 -16.39
C LYS A 121 -19.27 3.13 -17.60
N HIS A 122 -20.50 3.60 -17.85
CA HIS A 122 -20.79 4.59 -18.88
C HIS A 122 -20.07 5.92 -18.61
N HIS A 123 -20.20 6.48 -17.40
CA HIS A 123 -19.52 7.73 -17.04
C HIS A 123 -18.00 7.61 -17.09
N VAL A 124 -17.43 6.47 -16.69
CA VAL A 124 -15.97 6.24 -16.80
C VAL A 124 -15.52 6.32 -18.25
N LYS A 125 -16.25 5.69 -19.17
CA LYS A 125 -15.93 5.72 -20.61
C LYS A 125 -16.04 7.13 -21.19
N GLU A 126 -17.13 7.84 -20.90
CA GLU A 126 -17.35 9.20 -21.39
C GLU A 126 -16.31 10.18 -20.82
N HIS A 127 -15.96 10.06 -19.54
CA HIS A 127 -14.91 10.89 -18.93
C HIS A 127 -13.54 10.61 -19.54
N LEU A 128 -13.23 9.35 -19.83
CA LEU A 128 -11.95 8.98 -20.46
C LEU A 128 -11.88 9.55 -21.89
N LYS A 129 -12.97 9.44 -22.66
CA LYS A 129 -13.07 10.08 -23.98
C LYS A 129 -12.92 11.60 -23.89
N PHE A 130 -13.65 12.23 -22.97
CA PHE A 130 -13.56 13.67 -22.74
C PHE A 130 -12.14 14.12 -22.36
N ALA A 131 -11.46 13.39 -21.48
CA ALA A 131 -10.09 13.71 -21.06
C ALA A 131 -9.06 13.57 -22.20
N HIS A 132 -9.32 12.68 -23.16
CA HIS A 132 -8.51 12.60 -24.39
C HIS A 132 -8.80 13.77 -25.34
N ASP A 133 -10.06 14.24 -25.40
CA ASP A 133 -10.51 15.25 -26.36
C ASP A 133 -10.33 16.71 -25.86
N ARG A 134 -10.36 16.95 -24.54
CA ARG A 134 -10.36 18.28 -23.92
C ARG A 134 -9.64 18.30 -22.56
N LEU A 135 -8.86 19.36 -22.30
CA LEU A 135 -8.12 19.53 -21.05
C LEU A 135 -8.74 20.54 -20.06
N GLU A 136 -9.75 21.34 -20.43
CA GLU A 136 -10.10 22.52 -19.63
C GLU A 136 -11.61 22.72 -19.42
N HIS A 137 -11.92 23.32 -18.25
CA HIS A 137 -13.21 23.66 -17.60
C HIS A 137 -13.79 22.61 -16.62
N SER A 138 -13.99 23.03 -15.36
CA SER A 138 -14.64 22.22 -14.31
C SER A 138 -15.47 23.07 -13.36
N GLU A 139 -16.69 22.63 -13.03
CA GLU A 139 -17.51 23.17 -11.94
C GLU A 139 -17.28 22.36 -10.65
N THR A 140 -17.10 23.04 -9.51
CA THR A 140 -16.71 22.40 -8.25
C THR A 140 -17.71 22.63 -7.12
N LYS A 141 -18.34 21.53 -6.68
CA LYS A 141 -19.18 21.50 -5.46
C LYS A 141 -18.32 21.17 -4.24
N ILE A 142 -18.26 22.07 -3.26
CA ILE A 142 -17.51 21.88 -2.00
C ILE A 142 -18.47 21.37 -0.91
N LYS A 143 -18.08 20.32 -0.19
CA LYS A 143 -18.79 19.85 0.99
C LYS A 143 -18.31 20.63 2.21
N VAL A 144 -19.24 21.19 2.99
CA VAL A 144 -18.93 21.97 4.21
C VAL A 144 -18.72 21.05 5.41
N PHE A 145 -19.41 19.91 5.44
CA PHE A 145 -19.22 18.89 6.46
C PHE A 145 -19.20 17.49 5.84
N GLY A 146 -18.16 16.73 6.14
CA GLY A 146 -18.08 15.31 5.85
C GLY A 146 -17.36 14.64 7.01
N ALA A 147 -18.03 13.72 7.70
CA ALA A 147 -17.34 12.87 8.66
C ALA A 147 -16.19 12.18 7.94
N ASP A 148 -14.95 12.42 8.38
CA ASP A 148 -13.74 11.90 7.73
C ASP A 148 -13.42 10.49 8.23
N HIS A 149 -14.36 9.56 8.05
CA HIS A 149 -14.14 8.16 8.38
C HIS A 149 -13.27 7.54 7.29
N THR A 150 -11.96 7.63 7.47
CA THR A 150 -10.97 6.87 6.69
C THR A 150 -10.94 5.43 7.18
N ARG A 151 -11.16 4.46 6.28
CA ARG A 151 -10.86 3.05 6.54
C ARG A 151 -9.46 2.68 6.03
N GLY A 152 -8.81 1.79 6.76
CA GLY A 152 -7.62 1.10 6.28
C GLY A 152 -8.00 -0.01 5.30
N VAL A 153 -7.14 -0.25 4.32
CA VAL A 153 -7.20 -1.40 3.40
C VAL A 153 -5.84 -2.07 3.34
N TRP A 154 -5.84 -3.38 3.15
CA TRP A 154 -4.66 -4.14 2.74
C TRP A 154 -4.69 -4.22 1.23
N GLN A 155 -3.61 -3.76 0.60
CA GLN A 155 -3.54 -3.72 -0.85
C GLN A 155 -2.12 -3.95 -1.34
N GLU A 156 -2.00 -4.43 -2.57
CA GLU A 156 -0.73 -4.52 -3.29
C GLU A 156 -0.29 -3.12 -3.75
N ASP A 157 1.01 -2.92 -3.91
CA ASP A 157 1.52 -1.65 -4.42
C ASP A 157 1.01 -1.42 -5.86
N GLY A 158 0.51 -0.21 -6.16
CA GLY A 158 -0.08 0.15 -7.47
C GLY A 158 -1.61 -0.05 -7.59
N THR A 159 -2.24 -0.78 -6.67
CA THR A 159 -3.70 -1.10 -6.74
C THR A 159 -4.61 -0.09 -6.02
N ALA A 160 -4.11 1.11 -5.71
CA ALA A 160 -4.79 2.06 -4.83
C ALA A 160 -6.11 2.63 -5.37
N TYR A 161 -6.34 2.55 -6.69
CA TYR A 161 -7.56 3.03 -7.35
C TYR A 161 -8.52 1.90 -7.73
N ASP A 162 -8.21 0.65 -7.39
CA ASP A 162 -9.11 -0.46 -7.63
C ASP A 162 -10.41 -0.24 -6.83
N PRO A 163 -11.59 -0.53 -7.41
CA PRO A 163 -12.87 -0.31 -6.74
C PRO A 163 -13.01 -0.96 -5.37
N LYS A 164 -12.30 -2.08 -5.13
CA LYS A 164 -12.27 -2.78 -3.84
C LYS A 164 -11.45 -2.01 -2.77
N ASN A 165 -10.38 -1.34 -3.20
CA ASN A 165 -9.43 -0.62 -2.34
C ASN A 165 -9.81 0.85 -2.09
N THR A 166 -10.87 1.32 -2.74
CA THR A 166 -11.35 2.70 -2.63
C THR A 166 -12.64 2.77 -1.80
N ILE A 167 -12.94 3.93 -1.24
CA ILE A 167 -14.24 4.22 -0.61
C ILE A 167 -15.04 5.07 -1.60
N PRO A 168 -16.18 4.57 -2.12
CA PRO A 168 -17.03 5.36 -2.98
C PRO A 168 -17.62 6.53 -2.19
N THR A 169 -17.51 7.72 -2.73
CA THR A 169 -18.10 8.93 -2.19
C THR A 169 -19.36 9.27 -2.95
N VAL A 170 -20.47 9.30 -2.23
CA VAL A 170 -21.74 9.87 -2.72
C VAL A 170 -21.85 11.31 -2.23
N LYS A 171 -22.36 12.22 -3.08
CA LYS A 171 -22.46 13.66 -2.78
C LYS A 171 -23.75 14.04 -2.03
N HIS A 172 -24.50 13.07 -1.49
CA HIS A 172 -25.80 13.30 -0.85
C HIS A 172 -25.65 13.46 0.68
N GLY A 173 -26.38 14.43 1.26
CA GLY A 173 -26.38 14.72 2.71
C GLY A 173 -25.31 15.71 3.18
N GLY A 174 -25.55 16.39 4.32
CA GLY A 174 -24.55 17.16 5.07
C GLY A 174 -24.43 18.66 4.80
N GLY A 175 -25.44 19.29 4.19
CA GLY A 175 -25.38 20.71 3.81
C GLY A 175 -24.34 20.97 2.71
N ASN A 176 -24.62 21.91 1.81
CA ASN A 176 -23.65 22.32 0.80
C ASN A 176 -23.81 23.81 0.52
N ILE A 177 -22.69 24.45 0.19
CA ILE A 177 -22.67 25.78 -0.41
C ILE A 177 -22.37 25.56 -1.89
N MET A 178 -23.17 26.16 -2.77
CA MET A 178 -22.85 26.19 -4.19
C MET A 178 -22.18 27.51 -4.51
N LEU A 179 -21.03 27.40 -5.16
CA LEU A 179 -20.24 28.54 -5.62
C LEU A 179 -20.17 28.43 -7.14
N TRP A 180 -20.42 29.54 -7.82
CA TRP A 180 -20.11 29.69 -9.24
C TRP A 180 -18.92 30.63 -9.36
N GLY A 181 -17.98 30.30 -10.23
CA GLY A 181 -16.85 31.16 -10.51
C GLY A 181 -16.16 30.73 -11.78
N TYR A 182 -15.27 31.58 -12.25
CA TYR A 182 -14.53 31.37 -13.48
C TYR A 182 -13.04 31.55 -13.21
N PHE A 183 -12.20 30.92 -14.02
CA PHE A 183 -10.75 31.05 -13.95
C PHE A 183 -10.17 30.97 -15.36
N SER A 184 -8.95 31.49 -15.53
CA SER A 184 -8.17 31.30 -16.74
C SER A 184 -6.73 30.97 -16.40
N ALA A 185 -5.91 30.70 -17.42
CA ALA A 185 -4.46 30.58 -17.26
C ALA A 185 -3.80 31.81 -16.58
N LYS A 186 -4.46 32.98 -16.59
CA LYS A 186 -3.95 34.20 -15.93
C LYS A 186 -4.32 34.31 -14.45
N GLY A 187 -5.20 33.45 -13.96
CA GLY A 187 -5.61 33.43 -12.56
C GLY A 187 -7.10 33.20 -12.35
N PRO A 188 -7.51 33.08 -11.08
CA PRO A 188 -8.91 32.95 -10.69
C PRO A 188 -9.66 34.27 -10.90
N GLY A 189 -10.92 34.16 -11.31
CA GLY A 189 -11.87 35.27 -11.37
C GLY A 189 -12.78 35.35 -10.15
N HIS A 190 -13.89 36.07 -10.30
CA HIS A 190 -14.85 36.29 -9.23
C HIS A 190 -15.65 35.02 -8.86
N LEU A 191 -15.95 34.86 -7.57
CA LEU A 191 -16.77 33.77 -7.01
C LEU A 191 -18.12 34.32 -6.51
N VAL A 192 -19.20 33.67 -6.92
CA VAL A 192 -20.59 34.00 -6.57
C VAL A 192 -21.18 32.87 -5.73
N CYS A 193 -21.65 33.20 -4.52
CA CYS A 193 -22.38 32.25 -3.68
C CYS A 193 -23.82 32.11 -4.17
N ILE A 194 -24.26 30.88 -4.42
CA ILE A 194 -25.61 30.54 -4.84
C ILE A 194 -26.37 30.00 -3.65
N HIS A 195 -27.49 30.66 -3.33
CA HIS A 195 -28.40 30.24 -2.29
C HIS A 195 -29.44 29.28 -2.88
N GLY A 196 -29.58 28.08 -2.31
CA GLY A 196 -30.52 27.08 -2.80
C GLY A 196 -30.01 26.32 -4.02
N LYS A 197 -30.90 25.63 -4.76
CA LYS A 197 -30.55 24.82 -5.93
C LYS A 197 -30.40 25.71 -7.16
N MET A 198 -29.26 25.63 -7.85
CA MET A 198 -29.07 26.30 -9.13
C MET A 198 -29.94 25.63 -10.19
N ASP A 199 -30.77 26.41 -10.85
CA ASP A 199 -31.52 26.00 -12.05
C ASP A 199 -30.94 26.67 -13.30
N SER A 200 -31.46 26.29 -14.47
CA SER A 200 -30.99 26.82 -15.76
C SER A 200 -31.19 28.33 -15.88
N THR A 201 -32.27 28.87 -15.31
CA THR A 201 -32.60 30.30 -15.36
C THR A 201 -31.61 31.10 -14.52
N ALA A 202 -31.40 30.69 -13.27
CA ALA A 202 -30.41 31.30 -12.38
C ALA A 202 -29.00 31.22 -12.97
N TYR A 203 -28.67 30.14 -13.69
CA TYR A 203 -27.40 30.03 -14.40
C TYR A 203 -27.25 31.08 -15.49
N VAL A 204 -28.24 31.21 -16.37
CA VAL A 204 -28.19 32.21 -17.45
C VAL A 204 -28.12 33.62 -16.89
N GLU A 205 -28.84 33.92 -15.81
CA GLU A 205 -28.78 35.21 -15.13
C GLU A 205 -27.41 35.50 -14.52
N ILE A 206 -26.84 34.55 -13.79
CA ILE A 206 -25.50 34.70 -13.20
C ILE A 206 -24.47 34.86 -14.30
N LEU A 207 -24.56 34.07 -15.38
CA LEU A 207 -23.65 34.19 -16.50
C LEU A 207 -23.78 35.56 -17.15
N ALA A 208 -25.00 35.99 -17.53
CA ALA A 208 -25.23 37.29 -18.17
C ALA A 208 -24.74 38.47 -17.30
N LYS A 209 -24.97 38.39 -15.98
CA LYS A 209 -24.53 39.42 -15.03
C LYS A 209 -23.01 39.50 -14.91
N ASN A 210 -22.31 38.36 -14.96
CA ASN A 210 -20.87 38.30 -14.70
C ASN A 210 -20.02 38.22 -15.96
N LEU A 211 -20.60 37.93 -17.14
CA LEU A 211 -19.91 37.72 -18.42
C LEU A 211 -18.96 38.86 -18.77
N ARG A 212 -19.39 40.10 -18.56
CA ARG A 212 -18.56 41.27 -18.84
C ARG A 212 -17.35 41.37 -17.91
N SER A 213 -17.56 41.13 -16.61
CA SER A 213 -16.47 41.07 -15.62
C SER A 213 -15.50 39.94 -15.97
N VAL A 214 -16.00 38.76 -16.37
CA VAL A 214 -15.18 37.62 -16.81
C VAL A 214 -14.19 38.02 -17.92
N ILE A 215 -14.68 38.68 -18.96
CA ILE A 215 -13.85 39.06 -20.11
C ILE A 215 -12.84 40.15 -19.75
N MET A 216 -13.27 41.14 -18.96
CA MET A 216 -12.43 42.28 -18.58
C MET A 216 -11.35 41.90 -17.57
N ASP A 217 -11.73 41.19 -16.51
CA ASP A 217 -10.84 40.82 -15.40
C ASP A 217 -9.77 39.82 -15.85
N LEU A 218 -10.13 38.89 -16.75
CA LEU A 218 -9.19 37.93 -17.32
C LEU A 218 -8.48 38.45 -18.59
N LYS A 219 -8.81 39.66 -19.06
CA LYS A 219 -8.27 40.27 -20.28
C LYS A 219 -8.28 39.27 -21.45
N MET A 220 -9.41 38.61 -21.68
CA MET A 220 -9.49 37.52 -22.67
C MET A 220 -9.43 38.09 -24.10
N GLY A 221 -8.66 37.44 -24.98
CA GLY A 221 -8.55 37.84 -26.38
C GLY A 221 -9.81 37.48 -27.17
N ARG A 222 -10.02 38.11 -28.34
CA ARG A 222 -11.26 37.98 -29.15
C ARG A 222 -11.66 36.56 -29.56
N HIS A 223 -10.78 35.57 -29.40
CA HIS A 223 -11.00 34.16 -29.73
C HIS A 223 -11.35 33.28 -28.52
N PHE A 224 -11.68 33.86 -27.36
CA PHE A 224 -12.15 33.06 -26.23
C PHE A 224 -13.51 32.42 -26.57
N ILE A 225 -13.67 31.16 -26.19
CA ILE A 225 -14.91 30.39 -26.35
C ILE A 225 -15.37 30.01 -24.94
N LEU A 226 -16.62 30.34 -24.61
CA LEU A 226 -17.31 29.90 -23.40
C LEU A 226 -18.03 28.57 -23.62
#